data_AF-A0A2E7S6R3-F1
#
_entry.id   AF-A0A2E7S6R3-F1
#
_cell.length_a   1.000
_cell.length_b   1.000
_cell.length_c   1.000
_cell.angle_alpha   90.00
_cell.angle_beta   90.00
_cell.angle_gamma   90.00
#
_symmetry.space_group_name_H-M   'P 1'
#
loop_
_entity.id
_entity.type
_entity.pdbx_description
1 polymer ?
#
loop_
_entity_poly.entity_id
_entity_poly.type
_entity_poly.pdbx_seq_one_letter_code
_entity_poly.pdbx_strand_id
1 'polypeptide(L)'
;ADVHGWGAITGVDGNFLWYPGIFFISMGVALWIAAFDINYARMDVNVDREQGIKSFPSAFGDRMTTSMSVALTMSWALCFVLTGLNEAIDGGDVYSLWIPAAVVMALVNIVVMTKGAQTSMGSEEEMRGFQQTLFNTSVLTGWALLVSLVLAGVM
;
A
#
# COMPACT_ATOMS: atom_id res chain seq x y z
N ALA A 1 32.01 3.52 -12.82
CA ALA A 1 31.94 3.24 -11.38
C ALA A 1 31.04 4.30 -10.76
N ASP A 2 29.81 3.90 -10.44
CA ASP A 2 29.06 4.32 -9.26
C ASP A 2 29.82 5.29 -8.36
N VAL A 3 29.55 6.59 -8.52
CA VAL A 3 30.24 7.69 -7.83
C VAL A 3 30.17 7.56 -6.30
N HIS A 4 29.14 6.90 -5.79
CA HIS A 4 28.92 6.72 -4.35
C HIS A 4 29.07 5.26 -3.86
N GLY A 5 28.97 4.25 -4.73
CA GLY A 5 29.09 2.82 -4.36
C GLY A 5 28.37 2.46 -3.06
N TRP A 6 29.11 1.89 -2.10
CA TRP A 6 28.62 1.58 -0.75
C TRP A 6 28.14 2.81 0.04
N GLY A 7 28.75 3.97 -0.20
CA GLY A 7 28.37 5.25 0.38
C GLY A 7 26.93 5.68 0.05
N ALA A 8 26.32 5.15 -1.02
CA ALA A 8 24.91 5.38 -1.29
C ALA A 8 23.99 4.80 -0.20
N ILE A 9 24.38 3.67 0.42
CA ILE A 9 23.61 2.99 1.48
C ILE A 9 24.07 3.48 2.86
N THR A 10 25.39 3.51 3.10
CA THR A 10 25.96 3.84 4.42
C THR A 10 25.99 5.34 4.71
N GLY A 11 25.73 6.16 3.69
CA GLY A 11 25.88 7.60 3.74
C GLY A 11 27.32 8.05 3.43
N VAL A 12 27.45 9.28 2.95
CA VAL A 12 28.72 9.99 2.74
C VAL A 12 28.63 11.30 3.52
N ASP A 13 29.59 11.56 4.40
CA ASP A 13 29.67 12.77 5.23
C ASP A 13 28.40 13.07 6.05
N GLY A 14 27.75 12.01 6.56
CA GLY A 14 26.52 12.11 7.36
C GLY A 14 25.23 12.27 6.54
N ASN A 15 25.32 12.29 5.21
CA ASN A 15 24.16 12.37 4.32
C ASN A 15 23.79 10.99 3.77
N PHE A 16 22.55 10.57 3.99
CA PHE A 16 21.99 9.34 3.41
C PHE A 16 21.26 9.66 2.11
N LEU A 17 21.75 9.13 0.98
CA LEU A 17 21.17 9.42 -0.34
C LEU A 17 19.76 8.81 -0.54
N TRP A 18 19.36 7.87 0.31
CA TRP A 18 18.05 7.21 0.25
C TRP A 18 17.03 7.78 1.26
N TYR A 19 17.45 8.63 2.19
CA TYR A 19 16.57 9.19 3.22
C TYR A 19 16.46 10.71 3.06
N PRO A 20 15.25 11.30 3.15
CA PRO A 20 13.97 10.65 3.46
C PRO A 20 13.18 10.10 2.24
N GLY A 21 13.44 10.59 1.03
CA GLY A 21 12.59 10.33 -0.15
C GLY A 21 12.41 8.86 -0.51
N ILE A 22 13.50 8.15 -0.87
CA ILE A 22 13.47 6.73 -1.29
C ILE A 22 12.95 5.83 -0.16
N PHE A 23 13.26 6.16 1.10
CA PHE A 23 12.78 5.41 2.26
C PHE A 23 11.26 5.38 2.33
N PHE A 24 10.61 6.55 2.33
CA PHE A 24 9.16 6.63 2.53
C PHE A 24 8.40 5.99 1.37
N ILE A 25 8.82 6.18 0.13
CA ILE A 25 8.16 5.52 -1.00
C ILE A 25 8.32 4.01 -0.96
N SER A 26 9.52 3.50 -0.64
CA SER A 26 9.79 2.05 -0.56
C SER A 26 9.00 1.41 0.58
N MET A 27 8.96 2.05 1.75
CA MET A 27 8.19 1.60 2.91
C MET A 27 6.68 1.62 2.60
N GLY A 28 6.19 2.67 1.94
CA GLY A 28 4.80 2.76 1.51
C GLY A 28 4.42 1.61 0.57
N VAL A 29 5.24 1.31 -0.43
CA VAL A 29 5.00 0.16 -1.33
C VAL A 29 4.99 -1.17 -0.57
N ALA A 30 5.94 -1.38 0.35
CA ALA A 30 5.99 -2.61 1.16
C ALA A 30 4.72 -2.80 2.01
N LEU A 31 4.26 -1.72 2.67
CA LEU A 31 3.04 -1.71 3.48
C LEU A 31 1.78 -1.87 2.63
N TRP A 32 1.77 -1.31 1.42
CA TRP A 32 0.68 -1.47 0.47
C TRP A 32 0.57 -2.92 -0.03
N ILE A 33 1.69 -3.56 -0.37
CA ILE A 33 1.73 -4.99 -0.71
C ILE A 33 1.25 -5.83 0.48
N ALA A 34 1.69 -5.53 1.70
CA ALA A 34 1.23 -6.24 2.90
C ALA A 34 -0.29 -6.07 3.14
N ALA A 35 -0.84 -4.86 2.92
CA ALA A 35 -2.28 -4.60 3.02
C ALA A 35 -3.07 -5.39 1.98
N PHE A 36 -2.51 -5.55 0.77
CA PHE A 36 -3.11 -6.36 -0.28
C PHE A 36 -3.06 -7.86 0.06
N ASP A 37 -1.89 -8.36 0.46
CA ASP A 37 -1.62 -9.78 0.73
C ASP A 37 -2.48 -10.32 1.88
N ILE A 38 -2.63 -9.56 2.97
CA ILE A 38 -3.43 -9.97 4.13
C ILE A 38 -4.92 -10.14 3.77
N ASN A 39 -5.43 -9.37 2.81
CA ASN A 39 -6.81 -9.48 2.33
C ASN A 39 -6.99 -10.64 1.35
N TYR A 40 -5.94 -11.03 0.63
CA TYR A 40 -5.94 -12.25 -0.19
C TYR A 40 -5.89 -13.49 0.69
N ALA A 41 -5.01 -13.52 1.70
CA ALA A 41 -4.93 -14.61 2.66
C ALA A 41 -6.26 -14.84 3.41
N ARG A 42 -7.10 -13.81 3.55
CA ARG A 42 -8.44 -13.94 4.17
C ARG A 42 -9.32 -14.92 3.40
N MET A 43 -9.19 -14.97 2.07
CA MET A 43 -10.02 -15.80 1.20
C MET A 43 -9.74 -17.28 1.41
N ASP A 44 -8.52 -17.61 1.83
CA ASP A 44 -8.05 -18.99 2.03
C ASP A 44 -8.18 -19.47 3.49
N VAL A 45 -8.86 -18.73 4.37
CA VAL A 45 -8.88 -18.98 5.83
C VAL A 45 -9.32 -20.39 6.23
N ASN A 46 -10.28 -20.99 5.51
CA ASN A 46 -10.77 -22.33 5.81
C ASN A 46 -9.75 -23.39 5.39
N VAL A 47 -9.20 -23.26 4.18
CA VAL A 47 -8.16 -24.14 3.65
C VAL A 47 -6.91 -24.08 4.53
N ASP A 48 -6.50 -22.88 4.94
CA ASP A 48 -5.37 -22.68 5.84
C ASP A 48 -5.56 -23.41 7.17
N ARG A 49 -6.77 -23.36 7.74
CA ARG A 49 -7.09 -24.07 8.98
C ARG A 49 -7.07 -25.59 8.80
N GLU A 50 -7.63 -26.09 7.71
CA GLU A 50 -7.64 -27.52 7.38
C GLU A 50 -6.22 -28.07 7.16
N GLN A 51 -5.35 -27.27 6.52
CA GLN A 51 -3.97 -27.64 6.22
C GLN A 51 -2.98 -27.31 7.35
N GLY A 52 -3.44 -26.68 8.43
CA GLY A 52 -2.58 -26.26 9.55
C GLY A 52 -1.63 -25.09 9.23
N ILE A 53 -1.91 -24.32 8.18
CA ILE A 53 -1.18 -23.12 7.77
C ILE A 53 -1.56 -21.96 8.69
N LYS A 54 -0.56 -21.30 9.28
CA LYS A 54 -0.73 -20.18 10.21
C LYS A 54 -0.66 -18.83 9.51
N SER A 55 -1.53 -18.61 8.52
CA SER A 55 -1.71 -17.27 7.95
C SER A 55 -2.28 -16.31 8.99
N PHE A 56 -2.10 -15.01 8.79
CA PHE A 56 -2.63 -14.00 9.70
C PHE A 56 -4.15 -14.15 9.96
N PRO A 57 -5.01 -14.29 8.92
CA PRO A 57 -6.44 -14.50 9.14
C PRO A 57 -6.78 -15.84 9.79
N SER A 58 -6.05 -16.92 9.50
CA SER A 58 -6.31 -18.22 10.13
C SER A 58 -5.99 -18.18 11.63
N ALA A 59 -4.92 -17.47 12.02
CA ALA A 59 -4.44 -17.34 13.40
C ALA A 59 -5.21 -16.30 14.25
N PHE A 60 -5.55 -15.14 13.67
CA PHE A 60 -6.12 -14.01 14.43
C PHE A 60 -7.60 -13.72 14.12
N GLY A 61 -8.16 -14.35 13.10
CA GLY A 61 -9.57 -14.21 12.72
C GLY A 61 -9.89 -12.90 12.00
N ASP A 62 -11.15 -12.79 11.58
CA ASP A 62 -11.57 -11.75 10.64
C ASP A 62 -11.49 -10.33 11.21
N ARG A 63 -11.90 -10.14 12.48
CA ARG A 63 -11.88 -8.82 13.11
C ARG A 63 -10.48 -8.21 13.17
N MET A 64 -9.48 -9.02 13.54
CA MET A 64 -8.09 -8.56 13.60
C MET A 64 -7.53 -8.34 12.19
N THR A 65 -7.90 -9.20 11.24
CA THR A 65 -7.52 -9.07 9.82
C THR A 65 -8.03 -7.76 9.22
N THR A 66 -9.27 -7.38 9.51
CA THR A 66 -9.84 -6.10 9.06
C THR A 66 -9.09 -4.92 9.67
N SER A 67 -8.90 -4.94 11.00
CA SER A 67 -8.16 -3.86 11.69
C SER A 67 -6.74 -3.72 11.17
N MET A 68 -6.04 -4.83 10.93
CA MET A 68 -4.68 -4.83 10.39
C MET A 68 -4.65 -4.32 8.95
N SER A 69 -5.62 -4.71 8.11
CA SER A 69 -5.76 -4.21 6.74
C SER A 69 -5.89 -2.68 6.70
N VAL A 70 -6.73 -2.13 7.58
CA VAL A 70 -6.92 -0.67 7.71
C VAL A 70 -5.66 -0.01 8.24
N ALA A 71 -5.01 -0.57 9.26
CA ALA A 71 -3.78 -0.04 9.82
C ALA A 71 -2.66 0.02 8.75
N LEU A 72 -2.40 -1.09 8.04
CA LEU A 72 -1.44 -1.13 6.94
C LEU A 72 -1.79 -0.13 5.85
N THR A 73 -3.08 0.07 5.58
CA THR A 73 -3.55 1.04 4.59
C THR A 73 -3.28 2.48 4.98
N MET A 74 -3.58 2.82 6.24
CA MET A 74 -3.24 4.12 6.79
C MET A 74 -1.72 4.34 6.83
N SER A 75 -0.94 3.30 7.13
CA SER A 75 0.51 3.39 7.19
C SER A 75 1.13 3.62 5.81
N TRP A 76 0.73 2.88 4.77
CA TRP A 76 1.25 3.17 3.43
C TRP A 76 0.80 4.53 2.92
N ALA A 77 -0.44 4.95 3.23
CA ALA A 77 -0.94 6.26 2.85
C ALA A 77 -0.12 7.37 3.51
N LEU A 78 0.19 7.23 4.80
CA LEU A 78 1.07 8.13 5.53
C LEU A 78 2.45 8.21 4.86
N CYS A 79 3.05 7.07 4.50
CA CYS A 79 4.33 7.02 3.79
C CYS A 79 4.27 7.81 2.47
N PHE A 80 3.24 7.61 1.63
CA PHE A 80 3.12 8.35 0.38
C PHE A 80 2.83 9.84 0.57
N VAL A 81 2.09 10.22 1.61
CA VAL A 81 1.91 11.63 1.98
C VAL A 81 3.25 12.24 2.40
N LEU A 82 4.05 11.55 3.21
CA LEU A 82 5.38 12.00 3.61
C LEU A 82 6.33 12.13 2.41
N THR A 83 6.27 11.22 1.43
CA THR A 83 6.97 11.37 0.16
C THR A 83 6.57 12.66 -0.56
N GLY A 84 5.27 12.90 -0.76
CA GLY A 84 4.80 14.11 -1.44
C GLY A 84 5.15 15.41 -0.70
N LEU A 85 5.11 15.40 0.64
CA LEU A 85 5.49 16.56 1.45
C LEU A 85 7.00 16.84 1.37
N ASN A 86 7.83 15.80 1.36
CA ASN A 86 9.28 15.96 1.22
C ASN A 86 9.65 16.62 -0.11
N GLU A 87 9.04 16.17 -1.20
CA GLU A 87 9.28 16.73 -2.55
C GLU A 87 8.73 18.16 -2.71
N ALA A 88 7.59 18.47 -2.06
CA ALA A 88 7.00 19.81 -2.11
C ALA A 88 7.87 20.88 -1.41
N ILE A 89 8.59 20.49 -0.34
CA ILE A 89 9.50 21.39 0.39
C ILE A 89 10.72 21.77 -0.46
N ASP A 90 11.19 20.87 -1.33
CA ASP A 90 12.36 21.08 -2.20
C ASP A 90 12.03 21.93 -3.46
N GLY A 91 10.85 22.57 -3.50
CA GLY A 91 10.48 23.58 -4.50
C GLY A 91 9.67 23.06 -5.70
N GLY A 92 9.24 21.80 -5.67
CA GLY A 92 8.41 21.20 -6.71
C GLY A 92 6.91 21.33 -6.44
N ASP A 93 6.25 22.37 -6.97
CA ASP A 93 4.77 22.42 -7.09
C ASP A 93 4.21 21.25 -7.95
N VAL A 94 5.14 20.58 -8.61
CA VAL A 94 5.05 19.35 -9.38
C VAL A 94 4.28 18.24 -8.64
N TYR A 95 4.49 18.00 -7.33
CA TYR A 95 3.81 16.88 -6.64
C TYR A 95 2.40 17.20 -6.07
N SER A 96 1.79 18.32 -6.47
CA SER A 96 0.49 18.76 -5.92
C SER A 96 -0.63 17.69 -6.03
N LEU A 97 -0.63 16.89 -7.10
CA LEU A 97 -1.64 15.84 -7.31
C LEU A 97 -1.33 14.50 -6.64
N TRP A 98 -0.09 14.27 -6.20
CA TRP A 98 0.33 13.00 -5.58
C TRP A 98 -0.36 12.76 -4.24
N ILE A 99 -0.35 13.77 -3.36
CA ILE A 99 -0.95 13.68 -2.01
C ILE A 99 -2.46 13.42 -2.10
N PRO A 100 -3.25 14.20 -2.86
CA PRO A 100 -4.67 13.90 -3.07
C PRO A 100 -4.91 12.52 -3.65
N ALA A 101 -4.14 12.09 -4.65
CA ALA A 101 -4.27 10.75 -5.24
C ALA A 101 -4.04 9.64 -4.20
N ALA A 102 -2.97 9.74 -3.40
CA ALA A 102 -2.67 8.80 -2.32
C ALA A 102 -3.79 8.73 -1.28
N VAL A 103 -4.30 9.89 -0.83
CA VAL A 103 -5.38 9.96 0.17
C VAL A 103 -6.69 9.38 -0.38
N VAL A 104 -7.10 9.78 -1.58
CA VAL A 104 -8.32 9.27 -2.21
C VAL A 104 -8.23 7.76 -2.40
N MET A 105 -7.12 7.26 -2.94
CA MET A 105 -6.97 5.81 -3.15
C MET A 105 -6.87 5.03 -1.85
N ALA A 106 -6.29 5.59 -0.78
CA ALA A 106 -6.31 4.97 0.54
C ALA A 106 -7.75 4.83 1.07
N LEU A 107 -8.57 5.86 0.93
CA LEU A 107 -9.98 5.81 1.31
C LEU A 107 -10.75 4.77 0.49
N VAL A 108 -10.53 4.72 -0.83
CA VAL A 108 -11.17 3.72 -1.69
C VAL A 108 -10.77 2.31 -1.27
N ASN A 109 -9.48 2.04 -1.03
CA ASN A 109 -9.01 0.75 -0.53
C ASN A 109 -9.67 0.39 0.81
N ILE A 110 -9.72 1.32 1.79
CA ILE A 110 -10.36 1.11 3.09
C ILE A 110 -11.84 0.74 2.91
N VAL A 111 -12.56 1.43 2.02
CA VAL A 111 -13.97 1.12 1.73
C VAL A 111 -14.11 -0.27 1.12
N VAL A 112 -13.26 -0.63 0.15
CA VAL A 112 -13.30 -1.93 -0.53
C VAL A 112 -12.98 -3.07 0.45
N MET A 113 -11.93 -2.96 1.26
CA MET A 113 -11.56 -4.01 2.21
C MET A 113 -12.60 -4.19 3.33
N THR A 114 -13.21 -3.11 3.81
CA THR A 114 -14.18 -3.19 4.92
C THR A 114 -15.55 -3.68 4.48
N LYS A 115 -16.06 -3.19 3.34
CA LYS A 115 -17.31 -3.70 2.75
C LYS A 115 -17.14 -5.12 2.21
N GLY A 116 -15.99 -5.39 1.62
CA GLY A 116 -15.61 -6.72 1.14
C GLY A 116 -15.63 -7.75 2.27
N ALA A 117 -14.97 -7.45 3.40
CA ALA A 117 -14.96 -8.32 4.57
C ALA A 117 -16.36 -8.68 5.10
N GLN A 118 -17.32 -7.76 5.00
CA GLN A 118 -18.71 -7.99 5.44
C GLN A 118 -19.50 -8.87 4.45
N THR A 119 -19.21 -8.75 3.16
CA THR A 119 -20.00 -9.37 2.08
C THR A 119 -19.44 -10.74 1.69
N SER A 120 -18.15 -10.98 1.91
CA SER A 120 -17.44 -12.19 1.47
C SER A 120 -17.77 -13.48 2.25
N MET A 121 -18.75 -13.46 3.16
CA MET A 121 -19.12 -14.62 3.98
C MET A 121 -20.35 -15.39 3.45
N GLY A 122 -21.05 -14.89 2.42
CA GLY A 122 -22.33 -15.46 1.97
C GLY A 122 -22.22 -16.53 0.87
N SER A 123 -21.24 -16.43 -0.04
CA SER A 123 -21.07 -17.36 -1.18
C SER A 123 -19.69 -17.26 -1.85
N GLU A 124 -19.31 -18.28 -2.63
CA GLU A 124 -18.09 -18.25 -3.46
C GLU A 124 -18.13 -17.14 -4.53
N GLU A 125 -19.31 -16.83 -5.08
CA GLU A 125 -19.47 -15.76 -6.08
C GLU A 125 -19.18 -14.38 -5.47
N GLU A 126 -19.68 -14.11 -4.26
CA GLU A 126 -19.39 -12.86 -3.53
C GLU A 126 -17.91 -12.75 -3.18
N MET A 127 -17.26 -13.86 -2.81
CA MET A 127 -15.82 -13.89 -2.55
C MET A 127 -15.01 -13.55 -3.80
N ARG A 128 -15.35 -14.15 -4.96
CA ARG A 128 -14.69 -13.84 -6.24
C ARG A 128 -14.89 -12.38 -6.65
N GLY A 129 -16.10 -11.85 -6.44
CA GLY A 129 -16.40 -10.44 -6.67
C GLY A 129 -15.57 -9.50 -5.79
N PHE A 130 -15.41 -9.84 -4.51
CA PHE A 130 -14.51 -9.12 -3.60
C PHE A 130 -13.06 -9.16 -4.08
N GLN A 131 -12.54 -10.33 -4.43
CA GLN A 131 -11.18 -10.51 -4.93
C GLN A 131 -10.89 -9.63 -6.15
N GLN A 132 -11.78 -9.64 -7.13
CA GLN A 132 -11.62 -8.85 -8.34
C GLN A 132 -11.67 -7.35 -8.05
N THR A 133 -12.59 -6.92 -7.17
CA THR A 133 -12.73 -5.52 -6.77
C THR A 133 -11.49 -5.04 -6.01
N LEU A 134 -10.99 -5.85 -5.08
CA LEU A 134 -9.76 -5.58 -4.31
C LEU A 134 -8.55 -5.46 -5.24
N PHE A 135 -8.36 -6.44 -6.15
CA PHE A 135 -7.29 -6.43 -7.13
C PHE A 135 -7.31 -5.18 -8.01
N ASN A 136 -8.46 -4.89 -8.62
CA ASN A 136 -8.61 -3.75 -9.51
C ASN A 136 -8.38 -2.43 -8.76
N THR A 137 -8.86 -2.32 -7.53
CA THR A 137 -8.66 -1.13 -6.69
C THR A 137 -7.20 -0.92 -6.33
N SER A 138 -6.51 -2.01 -5.97
CA SER A 138 -5.07 -1.99 -5.69
C SER A 138 -4.31 -1.55 -6.95
N VAL A 139 -4.48 -2.22 -8.09
CA VAL A 139 -3.83 -1.86 -9.36
C VAL A 139 -4.13 -0.41 -9.77
N LEU A 140 -5.38 0.04 -9.64
CA LEU A 140 -5.79 1.42 -9.91
C LEU A 140 -5.05 2.43 -9.01
N THR A 141 -4.68 2.05 -7.78
CA THR A 141 -3.89 2.90 -6.88
C THR A 141 -2.54 3.24 -7.48
N GLY A 142 -1.84 2.23 -8.03
CA GLY A 142 -0.59 2.43 -8.74
C GLY A 142 -0.75 3.35 -9.96
N TRP A 143 -1.78 3.11 -10.78
CA TRP A 143 -2.06 3.95 -11.95
C TRP A 143 -2.41 5.39 -11.58
N ALA A 144 -3.21 5.62 -10.55
CA ALA A 144 -3.56 6.95 -10.09
C ALA A 144 -2.32 7.74 -9.63
N LEU A 145 -1.41 7.09 -8.90
CA LEU A 145 -0.14 7.69 -8.48
C LEU A 145 0.74 8.01 -9.69
N LEU A 146 0.90 7.08 -10.63
CA LEU A 146 1.68 7.32 -11.85
C LEU A 146 1.09 8.44 -12.72
N VAL A 147 -0.22 8.46 -12.92
CA VAL A 147 -0.90 9.54 -13.66
C VAL A 147 -0.70 10.89 -12.97
N SER A 148 -0.72 10.93 -11.63
CA SER A 148 -0.42 12.17 -10.91
C SER A 148 0.98 12.71 -11.23
N LEU A 149 1.97 11.83 -11.42
CA LEU A 149 3.33 12.19 -11.81
C LEU A 149 3.43 12.64 -13.28
N VAL A 150 2.67 12.02 -14.20
CA VAL A 150 2.61 12.46 -15.60
C VAL A 150 2.02 13.86 -15.69
N LEU A 151 0.88 14.09 -15.02
CA LEU A 151 0.19 15.39 -15.05
C LEU A 151 1.02 16.51 -14.40
N ALA A 152 1.86 16.13 -13.45
CA ALA A 152 2.85 16.99 -12.81
C ALA A 152 4.03 17.37 -13.72
N GLY A 153 4.27 16.61 -14.81
CA GLY A 153 5.44 16.78 -15.67
C GLY A 153 6.74 16.21 -15.08
N VAL A 154 6.65 15.24 -14.17
CA VAL A 154 7.81 14.53 -13.57
C VAL A 154 8.36 13.45 -14.50
N MET A 155 7.48 12.83 -15.29
CA MET A 155 7.78 11.72 -16.19
C MET A 155 7.59 12.14 -17.64
#